data_AF-A0A953FKX2-F1
#
_entry.id   AF-A0A953FKX2-F1
#
_cell.length_a   1.000
_cell.length_b   1.000
_cell.length_c   1.000
_cell.angle_alpha   90.00
_cell.angle_beta   90.00
_cell.angle_gamma   90.00
#
_symmetry.space_group_name_H-M   'P 1'
#
loop_
_entity.id
_entity.type
_entity.pdbx_description
1 polymer ?
#
loop_
_entity_poly.entity_id
_entity_poly.type
_entity_poly.pdbx_seq_one_letter_code
_entity_poly.pdbx_strand_id
1 'polypeptide(L)'
;MFRSTGQYLLFAMLPSTSVALSARLPQDLSLMELGDTRIRSELMSLGGYQELGRSFAEPNIREIPVSVATEGLVEYRSEGLRARIEAQPFEHADRVEESQGKWRLDGQVLVGWSSGASHARLSRVEVVLDGAVVDLPTEAYTDVFDAPLLRDGLPYVLAARSQDGARTYLHLQAGEGTDARLITWVVQNGRYLFRVVDKAP
;
A
#
# COMPACT_ATOMS: atom_id res chain seq x y z
N MET A 1 70.27 3.55 31.93
CA MET A 1 69.96 4.83 31.28
C MET A 1 70.27 4.70 29.78
N PHE A 2 69.34 4.22 28.97
CA PHE A 2 69.39 4.22 27.49
C PHE A 2 68.00 3.90 26.90
N ARG A 3 67.57 4.77 25.97
CA ARG A 3 66.72 4.58 24.77
C ARG A 3 65.24 4.14 24.84
N SER A 4 64.38 5.11 24.48
CA SER A 4 63.41 5.12 23.37
C SER A 4 62.71 3.81 22.98
N THR A 5 61.38 3.77 23.08
CA THR A 5 60.53 3.60 21.87
C THR A 5 59.12 4.11 22.17
N GLY A 6 58.63 5.04 21.34
CA GLY A 6 57.22 5.44 21.34
C GLY A 6 56.37 4.35 20.72
N GLN A 7 55.18 4.14 21.27
CA GLN A 7 54.18 3.26 20.68
C GLN A 7 52.86 4.01 20.59
N TYR A 8 52.56 4.43 19.36
CA TYR A 8 51.26 4.92 18.94
C TYR A 8 50.24 3.78 19.11
N LEU A 9 49.26 3.95 19.99
CA LEU A 9 48.09 3.08 20.00
C LEU A 9 47.18 3.53 18.85
N LEU A 10 47.29 2.80 17.75
CA LEU A 10 46.41 2.92 16.60
C LEU A 10 45.01 2.46 17.00
N PHE A 11 44.01 3.30 16.72
CA PHE A 11 42.60 2.94 16.69
C PHE A 11 42.38 1.76 15.73
N ALA A 12 41.77 0.69 16.24
CA ALA A 12 41.03 -0.26 15.43
C ALA A 12 39.58 -0.26 15.93
N MET A 13 38.81 0.78 15.54
CA MET A 13 37.36 0.64 15.53
C MET A 13 37.01 -0.30 14.37
N LEU A 14 36.70 -1.55 14.70
CA LEU A 14 36.03 -2.42 13.75
C LEU A 14 34.61 -1.85 13.53
N PRO A 15 34.18 -1.62 12.29
CA PRO A 15 32.77 -1.39 12.03
C PRO A 15 32.05 -2.70 12.33
N SER A 16 31.32 -2.75 13.44
CA SER A 16 30.29 -3.77 13.64
C SER A 16 29.25 -3.54 12.55
N THR A 17 29.41 -4.26 11.45
CA THR A 17 28.45 -4.40 10.37
C THR A 17 27.12 -4.79 10.98
N SER A 18 26.20 -3.83 11.03
CA SER A 18 24.78 -4.10 11.18
C SER A 18 24.40 -5.05 10.06
N VAL A 19 24.24 -6.33 10.38
CA VAL A 19 23.57 -7.28 9.50
C VAL A 19 22.14 -6.78 9.41
N ALA A 20 21.84 -6.04 8.35
CA ALA A 20 20.48 -5.73 7.97
C ALA A 20 19.79 -7.07 7.70
N LEU A 21 19.03 -7.52 8.70
CA LEU A 21 18.16 -8.68 8.56
C LEU A 21 17.17 -8.34 7.45
N SER A 22 17.33 -9.04 6.32
CA SER A 22 16.40 -9.18 5.20
C SER A 22 15.09 -8.41 5.38
N ALA A 23 14.97 -7.26 4.74
CA ALA A 23 13.68 -6.60 4.55
C ALA A 23 12.77 -7.62 3.86
N ARG A 24 11.88 -8.26 4.62
CA ARG A 24 10.78 -9.03 4.01
C ARG A 24 9.98 -7.98 3.25
N LEU A 25 10.02 -8.07 1.92
CA LEU A 25 9.13 -7.30 1.05
C LEU A 25 7.69 -7.40 1.58
N PRO A 26 6.87 -6.37 1.36
CA PRO A 26 5.43 -6.50 1.53
C PRO A 26 4.95 -7.76 0.80
N GLN A 27 4.32 -8.68 1.52
CA GLN A 27 3.73 -9.85 0.89
C GLN A 27 2.44 -9.39 0.21
N ASP A 28 2.46 -9.33 -1.12
CA ASP A 28 1.22 -9.31 -1.90
C ASP A 28 0.54 -10.65 -1.69
N LEU A 29 -0.66 -10.61 -1.13
CA LEU A 29 -1.51 -11.77 -0.90
C LEU A 29 -2.78 -11.64 -1.75
N SER A 30 -3.30 -12.75 -2.25
CA SER A 30 -4.70 -12.79 -2.68
C SER A 30 -5.61 -12.93 -1.45
N LEU A 31 -6.82 -12.38 -1.53
CA LEU A 31 -7.87 -12.60 -0.52
C LEU A 31 -8.06 -14.09 -0.19
N MET A 32 -7.89 -14.97 -1.19
CA MET A 32 -8.04 -16.43 -1.04
C MET A 32 -6.90 -17.09 -0.25
N GLU A 33 -5.72 -16.47 -0.24
CA GLU A 33 -4.54 -16.97 0.48
C GLU A 33 -4.56 -16.56 1.96
N LEU A 34 -5.47 -15.67 2.34
CA LEU A 34 -5.61 -15.24 3.73
C LEU A 34 -6.15 -16.36 4.61
N GLY A 35 -5.28 -16.86 5.49
CA GLY A 35 -5.65 -17.80 6.56
C GLY A 35 -6.47 -17.16 7.68
N ASP A 36 -6.32 -15.84 7.90
CA ASP A 36 -7.12 -15.11 8.89
C ASP A 36 -8.54 -14.87 8.36
N THR A 37 -9.48 -15.65 8.87
CA THR A 37 -10.89 -15.62 8.46
C THR A 37 -11.58 -14.30 8.80
N ARG A 38 -11.12 -13.61 9.85
CA ARG A 38 -11.69 -12.33 10.29
C ARG A 38 -11.29 -11.23 9.33
N ILE A 39 -9.99 -11.08 9.05
CA ILE A 39 -9.49 -10.10 8.07
C ILE A 39 -10.14 -10.37 6.72
N ARG A 40 -10.19 -11.63 6.28
CA ARG A 40 -10.85 -11.99 5.02
C ARG A 40 -12.32 -11.55 4.97
N SER A 41 -13.09 -11.77 6.03
CA SER A 41 -14.50 -11.33 6.09
C SER A 41 -14.68 -9.81 6.09
N GLU A 42 -13.78 -9.09 6.75
CA GLU A 42 -13.77 -7.63 6.77
C GLU A 42 -13.44 -7.10 5.37
N LEU A 43 -12.45 -7.68 4.69
CA LEU A 43 -12.08 -7.30 3.32
C LEU A 43 -13.19 -7.58 2.30
N MET A 44 -13.90 -8.71 2.41
CA MET A 44 -15.05 -9.01 1.55
C MET A 44 -16.17 -7.97 1.69
N SER A 45 -16.20 -7.22 2.80
CA SER A 45 -17.17 -6.15 3.05
C SER A 45 -16.78 -4.81 2.39
N LEU A 46 -15.55 -4.65 1.87
CA LEU A 46 -15.02 -3.39 1.32
C LEU A 46 -15.48 -3.06 -0.12
N GLY A 47 -16.48 -3.77 -0.66
CA GLY A 47 -16.88 -3.63 -2.06
C GLY A 47 -15.88 -4.29 -3.03
N GLY A 48 -16.24 -4.43 -4.31
CA GLY A 48 -15.36 -5.05 -5.33
C GLY A 48 -15.21 -6.58 -5.28
N TYR A 49 -15.41 -7.23 -4.13
CA TYR A 49 -15.34 -8.70 -3.98
C TYR A 49 -16.68 -9.42 -4.14
N GLN A 50 -17.68 -8.76 -4.74
CA GLN A 50 -19.09 -9.19 -4.72
C GLN A 50 -19.36 -10.51 -5.46
N GLU A 51 -18.46 -10.97 -6.33
CA GLU A 51 -18.59 -12.27 -7.00
C GLU A 51 -18.26 -13.47 -6.10
N LEU A 52 -17.75 -13.25 -4.88
CA LEU A 52 -17.17 -14.31 -4.03
C LEU A 52 -18.02 -14.74 -2.82
N GLY A 53 -19.26 -14.25 -2.62
CA GLY A 53 -20.06 -14.75 -1.50
C GLY A 53 -21.49 -14.20 -1.39
N ARG A 54 -22.46 -15.07 -1.66
CA ARG A 54 -23.87 -14.89 -1.26
C ARG A 54 -24.02 -15.09 0.26
N SER A 55 -23.66 -14.10 1.07
CA SER A 55 -24.22 -13.89 2.42
C SER A 55 -23.61 -12.60 2.97
N PHE A 56 -24.39 -11.52 3.02
CA PHE A 56 -23.98 -10.29 3.68
C PHE A 56 -24.13 -10.51 5.19
N ALA A 57 -23.06 -10.93 5.85
CA ALA A 57 -22.91 -10.59 7.26
C ALA A 57 -22.90 -9.05 7.36
N GLU A 58 -23.48 -8.49 8.43
CA GLU A 58 -23.38 -7.04 8.66
C GLU A 58 -21.92 -6.61 8.55
N PRO A 59 -21.61 -5.53 7.80
CA PRO A 59 -20.24 -5.08 7.62
C PRO A 59 -19.58 -4.88 8.98
N ASN A 60 -18.58 -5.70 9.31
CA ASN A 60 -17.84 -5.60 10.57
C ASN A 60 -16.76 -4.51 10.53
N ILE A 61 -17.00 -3.51 9.69
CA ILE A 61 -16.11 -2.40 9.38
C ILE A 61 -16.92 -1.11 9.41
N ARG A 62 -16.25 -0.02 9.74
CA ARG A 62 -16.80 1.33 9.71
C ARG A 62 -15.99 2.14 8.72
N GLU A 63 -16.66 2.68 7.72
CA GLU A 63 -16.03 3.60 6.78
C GLU A 63 -15.65 4.90 7.50
N ILE A 64 -14.52 5.46 7.09
CA ILE A 64 -13.99 6.70 7.63
C ILE A 64 -14.43 7.82 6.69
N PRO A 65 -14.97 8.93 7.19
CA PRO A 65 -15.46 9.99 6.33
C PRO A 65 -14.29 10.65 5.58
N VAL A 66 -14.55 10.93 4.31
CA VAL A 66 -13.65 11.71 3.46
C VAL A 66 -13.64 13.15 3.96
N SER A 67 -12.45 13.72 4.10
CA SER A 67 -12.21 15.09 4.52
C SER A 67 -11.73 15.99 3.38
N VAL A 68 -11.00 15.42 2.41
CA VAL A 68 -10.53 16.09 1.18
C VAL A 68 -10.63 15.08 0.05
N ALA A 69 -11.10 15.50 -1.13
CA ALA A 69 -11.15 14.66 -2.31
C ALA A 69 -10.88 15.50 -3.57
N THR A 70 -9.85 15.13 -4.32
CA THR A 70 -9.43 15.71 -5.59
C THR A 70 -8.86 14.58 -6.46
N GLU A 71 -8.63 14.85 -7.75
CA GLU A 71 -8.03 13.86 -8.66
C GLU A 71 -6.65 13.34 -8.19
N GLY A 72 -5.86 14.17 -7.50
CA GLY A 72 -4.50 13.81 -7.05
C GLY A 72 -4.37 13.54 -5.55
N LEU A 73 -5.44 13.72 -4.77
CA LEU A 73 -5.40 13.57 -3.31
C LEU A 73 -6.77 13.20 -2.76
N VAL A 74 -6.82 12.15 -1.94
CA VAL A 74 -7.94 11.87 -1.03
C VAL A 74 -7.41 11.75 0.40
N GLU A 75 -8.06 12.43 1.33
CA GLU A 75 -7.79 12.33 2.76
C GLU A 75 -9.03 11.91 3.55
N TYR A 76 -8.81 11.05 4.54
CA TYR A 76 -9.81 10.59 5.50
C TYR A 76 -9.43 11.04 6.89
N ARG A 77 -10.43 11.43 7.70
CA ARG A 77 -10.21 11.84 9.09
C ARG A 77 -11.32 11.34 9.99
N SER A 78 -10.93 10.78 11.12
CA SER A 78 -11.81 10.52 12.27
C SER A 78 -11.02 10.72 13.56
N GLU A 79 -11.67 10.50 14.69
CA GLU A 79 -10.98 10.49 15.99
C GLU A 79 -9.79 9.50 15.95
N GLY A 80 -8.60 10.00 16.29
CA GLY A 80 -7.37 9.21 16.35
C GLY A 80 -6.87 8.67 15.00
N LEU A 81 -7.42 9.09 13.85
CA LEU A 81 -7.01 8.56 12.55
C LEU A 81 -6.98 9.63 11.46
N ARG A 82 -5.85 9.69 10.73
CA ARG A 82 -5.74 10.32 9.41
C ARG A 82 -5.25 9.29 8.41
N ALA A 83 -5.87 9.23 7.24
CA ALA A 83 -5.38 8.46 6.11
C ALA A 83 -5.28 9.36 4.89
N ARG A 84 -4.26 9.17 4.07
CA ARG A 84 -3.98 10.00 2.90
C ARG A 84 -3.45 9.15 1.74
N ILE A 85 -4.04 9.35 0.57
CA ILE A 85 -3.60 8.73 -0.68
C ILE A 85 -3.36 9.85 -1.69
N GLU A 86 -2.18 9.87 -2.28
CA GLU A 86 -1.80 10.79 -3.34
C GLU A 86 -1.43 10.04 -4.62
N ALA A 87 -1.83 10.60 -5.75
CA ALA A 87 -1.41 10.20 -7.08
C ALA A 87 -0.79 11.38 -7.81
N GLN A 88 0.23 11.11 -8.61
CA GLN A 88 0.87 12.11 -9.46
C GLN A 88 0.93 11.63 -10.91
N PRO A 89 0.89 12.54 -11.89
CA PRO A 89 1.12 12.20 -13.29
C PRO A 89 2.43 11.42 -13.48
N PHE A 90 2.42 10.49 -14.43
CA PHE A 90 3.57 9.69 -14.83
C PHE A 90 3.86 9.89 -16.33
N GLU A 91 4.98 10.54 -16.63
CA GLU A 91 5.32 10.99 -17.99
C GLU A 91 6.17 9.98 -18.79
N HIS A 92 6.58 8.86 -18.18
CA HIS A 92 7.53 7.90 -18.78
C HIS A 92 6.86 6.57 -19.16
N ALA A 93 5.63 6.62 -19.66
CA ALA A 93 4.88 5.44 -20.07
C ALA A 93 5.56 4.67 -21.22
N ASP A 94 6.35 5.36 -22.03
CA ASP A 94 7.18 4.79 -23.11
C ASP A 94 8.26 3.82 -22.60
N ARG A 95 8.64 3.91 -21.32
CA ARG A 95 9.59 2.99 -20.67
C ARG A 95 8.93 1.74 -20.09
N VAL A 96 7.61 1.66 -20.12
CA VAL A 96 6.88 0.53 -19.58
C VAL A 96 6.77 -0.55 -20.65
N GLU A 97 7.18 -1.76 -20.29
CA GLU A 97 7.21 -2.92 -21.19
C GLU A 97 6.20 -3.96 -20.73
N GLU A 98 5.47 -4.55 -21.67
CA GLU A 98 4.65 -5.73 -21.39
C GLU A 98 5.50 -7.00 -21.60
N SER A 99 5.55 -7.85 -20.58
CA SER A 99 6.22 -9.15 -20.65
C SER A 99 5.42 -10.21 -19.93
N GLN A 100 5.10 -11.30 -20.64
CA GLN A 100 4.32 -12.43 -20.09
C GLN A 100 2.97 -12.01 -19.49
N GLY A 101 2.29 -11.04 -20.12
CA GLY A 101 1.00 -10.52 -19.65
C GLY A 101 1.11 -9.71 -18.35
N LYS A 102 2.27 -9.13 -18.07
CA LYS A 102 2.50 -8.22 -16.95
C LYS A 102 3.24 -6.99 -17.43
N TRP A 103 2.78 -5.83 -16.99
CA TRP A 103 3.45 -4.55 -17.19
C TRP A 103 4.65 -4.41 -16.28
N ARG A 104 5.75 -3.86 -16.79
CA ARG A 104 6.99 -3.67 -16.04
C ARG A 104 7.63 -2.31 -16.31
N LEU A 105 8.20 -1.72 -15.27
CA LEU A 105 9.05 -0.53 -15.37
C LEU A 105 10.38 -0.85 -14.67
N ASP A 106 11.50 -0.68 -15.37
CA ASP A 106 12.85 -0.95 -14.83
C ASP A 106 12.97 -2.35 -14.16
N GLY A 107 12.28 -3.35 -14.72
CA GLY A 107 12.25 -4.73 -14.22
C GLY A 107 11.23 -5.01 -13.11
N GLN A 108 10.63 -3.99 -12.50
CA GLN A 108 9.59 -4.12 -11.48
C GLN A 108 8.22 -4.37 -12.12
N VAL A 109 7.45 -5.32 -11.58
CA VAL A 109 6.06 -5.57 -12.03
C VAL A 109 5.14 -4.45 -11.51
N LEU A 110 4.26 -3.96 -12.37
CA LEU A 110 3.27 -2.94 -12.03
C LEU A 110 1.93 -3.58 -11.60
N VAL A 111 1.20 -2.86 -10.75
CA VAL A 111 -0.15 -3.19 -10.28
C VAL A 111 -1.11 -2.15 -10.84
N GLY A 112 -1.98 -2.58 -11.75
CA GLY A 112 -2.83 -1.67 -12.52
C GLY A 112 -2.09 -1.11 -13.73
N TRP A 113 -2.81 -1.00 -14.84
CA TRP A 113 -2.39 -0.30 -16.05
C TRP A 113 -3.63 -0.03 -16.91
N SER A 114 -3.64 1.09 -17.62
CA SER A 114 -4.70 1.45 -18.57
C SER A 114 -4.11 1.66 -19.97
N SER A 115 -4.93 1.53 -21.02
CA SER A 115 -4.47 1.70 -22.42
C SER A 115 -4.37 3.17 -22.89
N GLY A 116 -4.72 4.11 -22.01
CA GLY A 116 -4.68 5.54 -22.29
C GLY A 116 -3.25 6.09 -22.45
N ALA A 117 -3.13 7.32 -22.97
CA ALA A 117 -1.83 7.97 -23.14
C ALA A 117 -1.33 8.70 -21.88
N SER A 118 -2.24 9.00 -20.96
CA SER A 118 -1.93 9.68 -19.70
C SER A 118 -1.99 8.66 -18.57
N HIS A 119 -0.93 8.60 -17.79
CA HIS A 119 -0.81 7.70 -16.66
C HIS A 119 -0.60 8.47 -15.37
N ALA A 120 -0.97 7.84 -14.26
CA ALA A 120 -0.66 8.32 -12.92
C ALA A 120 -0.09 7.18 -12.09
N ARG A 121 0.73 7.52 -11.10
CA ARG A 121 1.25 6.57 -10.12
C ARG A 121 0.92 7.06 -8.72
N LEU A 122 0.71 6.13 -7.79
CA LEU A 122 0.62 6.52 -6.39
C LEU A 122 1.97 7.08 -5.93
N SER A 123 1.95 8.29 -5.38
CA SER A 123 3.12 8.96 -4.81
C SER A 123 3.18 8.83 -3.30
N ARG A 124 2.03 8.61 -2.64
CA ARG A 124 1.94 8.48 -1.19
C ARG A 124 0.75 7.63 -0.79
N VAL A 125 0.99 6.72 0.15
CA VAL A 125 -0.04 6.11 0.98
C VAL A 125 0.40 6.28 2.42
N GLU A 126 -0.42 6.94 3.23
CA GLU A 126 -0.08 7.26 4.61
C GLU A 126 -1.25 6.96 5.54
N VAL A 127 -0.93 6.37 6.68
CA VAL A 127 -1.84 6.19 7.80
C VAL A 127 -1.19 6.78 9.04
N VAL A 128 -1.94 7.60 9.77
CA VAL A 128 -1.57 8.14 11.08
C VAL A 128 -2.61 7.67 12.08
N LEU A 129 -2.15 7.02 13.15
CA LEU A 129 -2.98 6.51 14.24
C LEU A 129 -2.53 7.14 15.56
N ASP A 130 -3.45 7.78 16.26
CA ASP A 130 -3.21 8.43 17.56
C ASP A 130 -1.98 9.35 17.57
N GLY A 131 -1.77 10.07 16.46
CA GLY A 131 -0.64 10.99 16.25
C GLY A 131 0.66 10.33 15.78
N ALA A 132 0.73 9.01 15.71
CA ALA A 132 1.88 8.27 15.19
C ALA A 132 1.71 7.89 13.71
N VAL A 133 2.73 8.14 12.90
CA VAL A 133 2.76 7.69 11.50
C VAL A 133 3.04 6.20 11.47
N VAL A 134 2.20 5.43 10.79
CA VAL A 134 2.42 4.01 10.54
C VAL A 134 3.54 3.88 9.51
N ASP A 135 4.54 3.06 9.82
CA ASP A 135 5.62 2.73 8.89
C ASP A 135 5.09 1.84 7.75
N LEU A 136 4.80 2.47 6.61
CA LEU A 136 4.40 1.82 5.37
C LEU A 136 5.57 1.93 4.38
N PRO A 137 6.20 0.82 3.97
CA PRO A 137 7.33 0.86 3.05
C PRO A 137 6.90 1.41 1.68
N THR A 138 7.77 2.18 1.04
CA THR A 138 7.48 2.84 -0.24
C THR A 138 7.11 1.83 -1.34
N GLU A 139 7.73 0.65 -1.31
CA GLU A 139 7.48 -0.44 -2.25
C GLU A 139 6.07 -1.02 -2.11
N ALA A 140 5.34 -0.74 -1.02
CA ALA A 140 3.95 -1.17 -0.87
C ALA A 140 2.98 -0.39 -1.77
N TYR A 141 3.37 0.72 -2.40
CA TYR A 141 2.45 1.51 -3.22
C TYR A 141 3.05 2.10 -4.50
N THR A 142 4.37 2.22 -4.64
CA THR A 142 4.96 2.89 -5.83
C THR A 142 4.87 2.08 -7.13
N ASP A 143 4.51 0.81 -7.04
CA ASP A 143 4.18 -0.05 -8.19
C ASP A 143 2.72 0.06 -8.63
N VAL A 144 1.88 0.83 -7.93
CA VAL A 144 0.47 1.01 -8.28
C VAL A 144 0.29 2.16 -9.26
N PHE A 145 -0.21 1.82 -10.46
CA PHE A 145 -0.43 2.75 -11.57
C PHE A 145 -1.90 2.81 -11.94
N ASP A 146 -2.32 3.97 -12.45
CA ASP A 146 -3.66 4.23 -12.97
C ASP A 146 -4.77 3.88 -11.96
N ALA A 147 -4.57 4.33 -10.72
CA ALA A 147 -5.53 4.27 -9.63
C ALA A 147 -6.28 5.61 -9.51
N PRO A 148 -7.40 5.82 -10.22
CA PRO A 148 -8.14 7.06 -10.13
C PRO A 148 -8.69 7.25 -8.72
N LEU A 149 -8.38 8.39 -8.11
CA LEU A 149 -8.82 8.67 -6.74
C LEU A 149 -10.29 9.12 -6.69
N LEU A 150 -10.79 9.66 -7.80
CA LEU A 150 -12.19 10.01 -8.02
C LEU A 150 -12.76 9.27 -9.23
N ARG A 151 -14.07 9.06 -9.24
CA ARG A 151 -14.85 8.62 -10.39
C ARG A 151 -16.18 9.35 -10.39
N ASP A 152 -16.54 9.96 -11.52
CA ASP A 152 -17.75 10.79 -11.65
C ASP A 152 -17.86 11.89 -10.57
N GLY A 153 -16.72 12.45 -10.15
CA GLY A 153 -16.63 13.47 -9.10
C GLY A 153 -16.79 12.94 -7.66
N LEU A 154 -16.91 11.63 -7.47
CA LEU A 154 -17.01 10.98 -6.17
C LEU A 154 -15.73 10.23 -5.80
N PRO A 155 -15.37 10.14 -4.51
CA PRO A 155 -14.25 9.31 -4.07
C PRO A 155 -14.39 7.87 -4.57
N TYR A 156 -13.36 7.39 -5.25
CA TYR A 156 -13.26 6.03 -5.78
C TYR A 156 -12.18 5.21 -5.05
N VAL A 157 -11.89 5.63 -3.83
CA VAL A 157 -11.01 5.00 -2.85
C VAL A 157 -11.73 5.01 -1.51
N LEU A 158 -11.31 4.15 -0.60
CA LEU A 158 -11.98 3.94 0.67
C LEU A 158 -10.97 3.78 1.81
N ALA A 159 -11.25 4.38 2.96
CA ALA A 159 -10.62 4.02 4.22
C ALA A 159 -11.67 3.47 5.18
N ALA A 160 -11.35 2.37 5.86
CA ALA A 160 -12.25 1.75 6.83
C ALA A 160 -11.49 1.29 8.08
N ARG A 161 -12.20 1.10 9.18
CA ARG A 161 -11.68 0.56 10.43
C ARG A 161 -12.51 -0.64 10.87
N SER A 162 -11.88 -1.68 11.40
CA SER A 162 -12.62 -2.79 12.03
C SER A 162 -13.43 -2.28 13.22
N GLN A 163 -14.52 -2.98 13.57
CA GLN A 163 -15.39 -2.58 14.69
C GLN A 163 -14.67 -2.52 16.05
N ASP A 164 -13.66 -3.36 16.27
CA ASP A 164 -12.81 -3.35 17.47
C ASP A 164 -11.70 -2.29 17.43
N GLY A 165 -11.61 -1.51 16.36
CA GLY A 165 -10.61 -0.47 16.18
C GLY A 165 -9.18 -0.97 15.93
N ALA A 166 -8.96 -2.29 15.93
CA ALA A 166 -7.63 -2.88 15.84
C ALA A 166 -7.04 -2.85 14.43
N ARG A 167 -7.87 -2.77 13.39
CA ARG A 167 -7.44 -2.81 11.99
C ARG A 167 -7.94 -1.60 11.21
N THR A 168 -7.08 -1.09 10.34
CA THR A 168 -7.38 -0.02 9.39
C THR A 168 -7.07 -0.53 7.98
N TYR A 169 -7.99 -0.25 7.06
CA TYR A 169 -7.90 -0.65 5.66
C TYR A 169 -7.87 0.59 4.79
N LEU A 170 -7.00 0.59 3.78
CA LEU A 170 -7.06 1.50 2.65
C LEU A 170 -7.31 0.66 1.40
N HIS A 171 -8.38 0.96 0.68
CA HIS A 171 -8.87 0.15 -0.43
C HIS A 171 -9.08 1.00 -1.68
N LEU A 172 -8.63 0.53 -2.83
CA LEU A 172 -8.86 1.17 -4.13
C LEU A 172 -8.81 0.16 -5.28
N GLN A 173 -9.23 0.62 -6.45
CA GLN A 173 -9.06 -0.09 -7.72
C GLN A 173 -8.06 0.67 -8.61
N ALA A 174 -7.19 -0.07 -9.29
CA ALA A 174 -6.19 0.44 -10.22
C ALA A 174 -6.27 -0.29 -11.57
N GLY A 175 -6.00 0.41 -12.68
CA GLY A 175 -6.02 -0.13 -14.04
C GLY A 175 -7.41 -0.44 -14.60
N GLU A 176 -7.43 -0.96 -15.82
CA GLU A 176 -8.64 -1.27 -16.59
C GLU A 176 -8.60 -2.68 -17.22
N GLY A 177 -9.78 -3.20 -17.57
CA GLY A 177 -9.90 -4.48 -18.28
C GLY A 177 -9.20 -5.64 -17.58
N THR A 178 -8.32 -6.33 -18.30
CA THR A 178 -7.54 -7.46 -17.77
C THR A 178 -6.50 -7.07 -16.73
N ASP A 179 -6.10 -5.81 -16.71
CA ASP A 179 -5.09 -5.26 -15.80
C ASP A 179 -5.69 -4.58 -14.57
N ALA A 180 -7.02 -4.54 -14.49
CA ALA A 180 -7.72 -4.00 -13.33
C ALA A 180 -7.43 -4.84 -12.07
N ARG A 181 -7.03 -4.18 -10.98
CA ARG A 181 -6.69 -4.78 -9.70
C ARG A 181 -7.41 -4.06 -8.56
N LEU A 182 -7.89 -4.83 -7.58
CA LEU A 182 -8.28 -4.34 -6.26
C LEU A 182 -7.06 -4.41 -5.35
N ILE A 183 -6.76 -3.31 -4.68
CA ILE A 183 -5.64 -3.19 -3.76
C ILE A 183 -6.18 -2.83 -2.38
N THR A 184 -5.75 -3.57 -1.36
CA THR A 184 -6.06 -3.23 0.03
C THR A 184 -4.83 -3.30 0.92
N TRP A 185 -4.43 -2.17 1.52
CA TRP A 185 -3.40 -2.16 2.57
C TRP A 185 -4.04 -2.47 3.92
N VAL A 186 -3.46 -3.43 4.64
CA VAL A 186 -3.94 -3.84 5.96
C VAL A 186 -2.96 -3.35 7.03
N VAL A 187 -3.45 -2.45 7.89
CA VAL A 187 -2.75 -1.98 9.08
C VAL A 187 -3.44 -2.58 10.30
N GLN A 188 -2.67 -3.12 11.25
CA GLN A 188 -3.20 -3.66 12.50
C GLN A 188 -2.38 -3.13 13.67
N ASN A 189 -3.06 -2.60 14.69
CA ASN A 189 -2.47 -2.10 15.93
C ASN A 189 -1.26 -1.16 15.68
N GLY A 190 -1.41 -0.21 14.76
CA GLY A 190 -0.35 0.76 14.44
C GLY A 190 0.74 0.24 13.50
N ARG A 191 0.63 -0.98 12.97
CA ARG A 191 1.65 -1.61 12.12
C ARG A 191 1.08 -2.05 10.79
N TYR A 192 1.77 -1.74 9.70
CA TYR A 192 1.48 -2.37 8.43
C TYR A 192 1.75 -3.88 8.48
N LEU A 193 0.81 -4.68 7.98
CA LEU A 193 0.95 -6.13 7.91
C LEU A 193 1.33 -6.61 6.51
N PHE A 194 0.47 -6.33 5.54
CA PHE A 194 0.58 -6.78 4.16
C PHE A 194 -0.40 -6.00 3.26
N ARG A 195 -0.27 -6.22 1.96
CA ARG A 195 -1.17 -5.70 0.93
C ARG A 195 -1.87 -6.87 0.27
N VAL A 196 -3.17 -6.72 0.06
CA VAL A 196 -3.97 -7.65 -0.72
C VAL A 196 -4.08 -7.10 -2.13
N VAL A 197 -3.79 -7.92 -3.13
CA VAL A 197 -3.90 -7.57 -4.55
C VAL A 197 -4.67 -8.68 -5.26
N ASP A 198 -5.87 -8.35 -5.73
CA ASP A 198 -6.74 -9.28 -6.46
C ASP A 198 -7.15 -8.69 -7.80
N LYS A 199 -7.61 -9.55 -8.71
CA LYS A 199 -8.22 -9.08 -9.97
C LYS A 199 -9.51 -8.32 -9.64
N ALA A 200 -9.70 -7.15 -10.23
CA ALA A 200 -10.98 -6.47 -10.15
C ALA A 200 -12.04 -7.19 -11.00
N PRO A 201 -13.32 -7.14 -10.61
CA PRO A 201 -14.43 -7.74 -11.36
C PRO A 201 -14.61 -7.12 -12.75
#